data_AF-A0A8T3XNB3-F1
#
_entry.id   AF-A0A8T3XNB3-F1
#
_cell.length_a   1.000
_cell.length_b   1.000
_cell.length_c   1.000
_cell.angle_alpha   90.00
_cell.angle_beta   90.00
_cell.angle_gamma   90.00
#
_symmetry.space_group_name_H-M   'P 1'
#
loop_
_entity.id
_entity.type
_entity.pdbx_description
1 polymer ?
#
loop_
_entity_poly.entity_id
_entity_poly.type
_entity_poly.pdbx_seq_one_letter_code
_entity_poly.pdbx_strand_id
1 'polypeptide(L)'
;MDKKGKIILSLLIVSIFVATMFILFYANADPTPIQPIRVNATIIPPPNSCADNDGGINEFVKGTTSGYINGLPYSYTDFCINTTRLYEYYCLGSYSFNVNITCRASANLTGFCVNGACT
;
A
#
# COMPACT_ATOMS: atom_id res chain seq x y z
N MET A 1 -48.36 -10.54 -45.30
CA MET A 1 -48.01 -11.30 -44.08
C MET A 1 -49.08 -11.04 -43.03
N ASP A 2 -49.78 -12.09 -42.60
CA ASP A 2 -50.87 -11.99 -41.63
C ASP A 2 -50.33 -11.73 -40.21
N LYS A 3 -51.23 -11.43 -39.26
CA LYS A 3 -50.85 -11.10 -37.88
C LYS A 3 -50.07 -12.25 -37.22
N LYS A 4 -50.37 -13.51 -37.58
CA LYS A 4 -49.64 -14.69 -37.08
C LYS A 4 -48.22 -14.75 -37.66
N GLY A 5 -48.05 -14.51 -38.96
CA GLY A 5 -46.74 -14.45 -39.60
C GLY A 5 -45.82 -13.36 -39.04
N LYS A 6 -46.37 -12.19 -38.67
CA LYS A 6 -45.59 -11.12 -38.01
C LYS A 6 -45.09 -11.51 -36.62
N ILE A 7 -45.89 -12.23 -35.84
CA ILE A 7 -45.51 -12.71 -34.50
C ILE A 7 -44.42 -13.79 -34.61
N ILE A 8 -44.57 -14.74 -35.53
CA ILE A 8 -43.58 -15.82 -35.74
C ILE A 8 -42.24 -15.23 -36.18
N LEU A 9 -42.24 -14.28 -37.12
CA LEU A 9 -41.02 -13.62 -37.57
C LEU A 9 -40.33 -12.85 -36.43
N SER A 10 -41.10 -12.17 -35.57
CA SER A 10 -40.55 -11.46 -34.41
C SER A 10 -39.91 -12.41 -33.41
N LEU A 11 -40.51 -13.59 -33.17
CA LEU A 11 -39.94 -14.59 -32.26
C LEU A 11 -38.64 -15.19 -32.81
N LEU A 12 -38.57 -15.42 -34.13
CA LEU A 12 -37.34 -15.90 -34.78
C LEU A 12 -36.20 -14.88 -34.67
N ILE A 13 -36.48 -13.59 -34.88
CA ILE A 13 -35.47 -12.53 -34.77
C ILE A 13 -34.95 -12.41 -33.33
N VAL A 14 -35.83 -12.45 -32.33
CA VAL A 14 -35.44 -12.41 -30.91
C VAL A 14 -34.61 -13.65 -30.55
N SER A 15 -35.01 -14.84 -31.00
CA SER A 15 -34.27 -16.08 -30.75
C SER A 15 -32.86 -16.05 -31.37
N ILE A 16 -32.74 -15.57 -32.61
CA ILE A 16 -31.44 -15.41 -33.29
C ILE A 16 -30.57 -14.41 -32.54
N PHE A 17 -31.12 -13.27 -32.15
CA PHE A 17 -30.37 -12.24 -31.43
C PHE A 17 -29.83 -12.75 -30.09
N VAL A 18 -30.67 -13.44 -29.30
CA VAL A 18 -30.26 -14.05 -28.02
C VAL A 18 -29.18 -15.11 -28.24
N ALA A 19 -29.32 -15.97 -29.26
CA ALA A 19 -28.32 -16.98 -29.58
C ALA A 19 -26.97 -16.36 -29.98
N THR A 20 -26.98 -15.31 -30.82
CA THR A 20 -25.73 -14.64 -31.25
C THR A 20 -25.03 -13.91 -30.11
N MET A 21 -25.78 -13.28 -29.20
CA MET A 21 -25.22 -12.65 -28.00
C MET A 21 -24.59 -13.68 -27.05
N PHE A 22 -25.24 -14.84 -26.88
CA PHE A 22 -24.70 -15.93 -26.10
C PHE A 22 -23.38 -16.43 -26.72
N ILE A 23 -23.36 -16.73 -28.02
CA ILE A 23 -22.16 -17.23 -28.72
C ILE A 23 -20.99 -16.24 -28.61
N LEU A 24 -21.23 -14.93 -28.76
CA LEU A 24 -20.19 -13.91 -28.60
C LEU A 24 -19.67 -13.82 -27.16
N PHE A 25 -20.48 -14.09 -26.15
CA PHE A 25 -20.03 -14.11 -24.76
C PHE A 25 -19.15 -15.32 -24.47
N TYR A 26 -19.50 -16.50 -24.99
CA TYR A 26 -18.74 -17.73 -24.74
C TYR A 26 -17.48 -17.88 -25.60
N ALA A 27 -17.42 -17.27 -26.79
CA ALA A 27 -16.23 -17.35 -27.65
C ALA A 27 -15.02 -16.55 -27.12
N ASN A 28 -15.21 -15.69 -26.12
CA ASN A 28 -14.15 -14.85 -25.52
C ASN A 28 -13.64 -15.36 -24.18
N ALA A 29 -14.21 -16.45 -23.65
CA ALA A 29 -13.67 -17.12 -22.48
C ALA A 29 -12.45 -17.94 -22.92
N ASP A 30 -11.27 -17.32 -22.91
CA ASP A 30 -10.01 -18.02 -23.15
C ASP A 30 -9.86 -19.15 -22.11
N PRO A 31 -9.92 -20.44 -22.51
CA PRO A 31 -9.74 -21.56 -21.61
C PRO A 31 -8.25 -21.90 -21.48
N THR A 32 -7.36 -20.90 -21.53
CA THR A 32 -5.96 -21.14 -21.24
C THR A 32 -5.85 -21.70 -19.83
N PRO A 33 -5.24 -22.89 -19.66
CA PRO A 33 -4.89 -23.36 -18.34
C PRO A 33 -3.92 -22.34 -17.76
N ILE A 34 -4.31 -21.67 -16.67
CA ILE A 34 -3.39 -20.89 -15.85
C ILE A 34 -2.33 -21.85 -15.31
N GLN A 35 -1.23 -21.99 -16.06
CA GLN A 35 -0.05 -22.64 -15.56
C GLN A 35 0.44 -21.79 -14.37
N PRO A 36 0.83 -22.39 -13.24
CA PRO A 36 1.46 -21.62 -12.19
C PRO A 36 2.70 -20.96 -12.81
N ILE A 37 2.77 -19.62 -12.74
CA ILE A 37 3.97 -18.90 -13.10
C ILE A 37 5.07 -19.48 -12.21
N ARG A 38 5.94 -20.32 -12.77
CA ARG A 38 7.22 -20.62 -12.16
C ARG A 38 8.07 -19.37 -12.34
N VAL A 39 7.86 -18.38 -11.47
CA VAL A 39 8.90 -17.42 -11.19
C VAL A 39 10.01 -18.27 -10.63
N ASN A 40 11.03 -18.54 -11.44
CA ASN A 40 12.30 -18.97 -10.90
C ASN A 40 12.73 -17.78 -10.06
N ALA A 41 12.34 -17.78 -8.78
CA ALA A 41 12.37 -16.62 -7.90
C ALA A 41 13.79 -16.10 -7.96
N THR A 42 13.98 -15.09 -8.81
CA THR A 42 15.15 -14.28 -8.76
C THR A 42 14.96 -13.62 -7.42
N ILE A 43 15.80 -14.01 -6.47
CA ILE A 43 15.85 -13.49 -5.11
C ILE A 43 16.34 -12.05 -5.21
N ILE A 44 15.59 -11.21 -5.96
CA ILE A 44 15.86 -9.79 -6.09
C ILE A 44 15.59 -9.26 -4.69
N PRO A 45 16.63 -8.81 -3.97
CA PRO A 45 16.42 -8.23 -2.67
C PRO A 45 15.43 -7.07 -2.82
N PRO A 46 14.51 -6.88 -1.86
CA PRO A 46 13.67 -5.70 -1.84
C PRO A 46 14.52 -4.44 -2.03
N PRO A 47 14.07 -3.47 -2.88
CA PRO A 47 14.80 -2.23 -3.07
C PRO A 47 14.86 -1.45 -1.75
N ASN A 48 15.83 -0.55 -1.65
CA ASN A 48 15.95 0.32 -0.48
C ASN A 48 14.66 1.13 -0.30
N SER A 49 14.13 1.12 0.91
CA SER A 49 12.87 1.78 1.26
C SER A 49 12.87 2.23 2.70
N CYS A 50 12.12 3.31 2.96
CA CYS A 50 11.88 3.85 4.29
C CYS A 50 10.44 4.35 4.33
N ALA A 51 9.70 3.94 5.35
CA ALA A 51 8.39 4.43 5.71
C ALA A 51 8.45 4.99 7.13
N ASP A 52 7.83 6.14 7.33
CA ASP A 52 7.81 6.89 8.58
C ASP A 52 6.36 7.09 9.02
N ASN A 53 6.02 6.76 10.27
CA ASN A 53 4.61 6.75 10.72
C ASN A 53 4.16 8.04 11.41
N ASP A 54 5.07 8.98 11.66
CA ASP A 54 4.78 10.28 12.28
C ASP A 54 5.02 11.49 11.36
N GLY A 55 5.58 11.25 10.17
CA GLY A 55 5.69 12.23 9.09
C GLY A 55 7.05 12.94 8.98
N GLY A 56 8.14 12.35 9.48
CA GLY A 56 9.48 12.88 9.31
C GLY A 56 10.10 13.24 10.65
N ILE A 57 10.63 14.46 10.80
CA ILE A 57 11.10 14.93 12.10
C ILE A 57 9.88 15.50 12.85
N ASN A 58 9.27 14.69 13.72
CA ASN A 58 8.10 15.02 14.52
C ASN A 58 8.31 14.70 16.01
N GLU A 59 9.01 15.61 16.69
CA GLU A 59 9.38 15.47 18.10
C GLU A 59 8.22 15.32 19.10
N PHE A 60 6.95 15.47 18.68
CA PHE A 60 5.77 15.40 19.55
C PHE A 60 4.99 14.08 19.44
N VAL A 61 5.36 13.20 18.51
CA VAL A 61 4.71 11.92 18.31
C VAL A 61 5.78 10.84 18.36
N LYS A 62 5.50 9.73 19.04
CA LYS A 62 6.42 8.60 19.00
C LYS A 62 6.36 7.94 17.63
N GLY A 63 7.41 8.12 16.84
CA GLY A 63 7.58 7.59 15.51
C GLY A 63 8.29 6.24 15.45
N THR A 64 8.23 5.64 14.26
CA THR A 64 8.99 4.46 13.86
C THR A 64 9.24 4.49 12.37
N THR A 65 10.51 4.51 12.00
CA THR A 65 10.93 4.25 10.63
C THR A 65 11.04 2.75 10.40
N SER A 66 10.60 2.28 9.23
CA SER A 66 10.73 0.86 8.83
C SER A 66 10.90 0.71 7.33
N GLY A 67 11.58 -0.35 6.90
CA GLY A 67 11.82 -0.55 5.47
C GLY A 67 12.88 -1.61 5.19
N TYR A 68 13.58 -1.46 4.06
CA TYR A 68 14.62 -2.38 3.61
C TYR A 68 15.89 -1.63 3.23
N ILE A 69 17.06 -2.20 3.55
CA ILE A 69 18.38 -1.76 3.06
C ILE A 69 19.14 -2.98 2.55
N ASN A 70 19.54 -2.96 1.27
CA ASN A 70 20.21 -4.07 0.60
C ASN A 70 19.45 -5.41 0.77
N GLY A 71 18.11 -5.34 0.76
CA GLY A 71 17.22 -6.49 0.96
C GLY A 71 17.02 -6.94 2.41
N LEU A 72 17.68 -6.31 3.38
CA LEU A 72 17.50 -6.61 4.80
C LEU A 72 16.44 -5.68 5.40
N PRO A 73 15.42 -6.21 6.10
CA PRO A 73 14.43 -5.37 6.76
C PRO A 73 15.03 -4.67 7.98
N TYR A 74 14.54 -3.47 8.27
CA TYR A 74 14.87 -2.73 9.50
C TYR A 74 13.63 -2.08 10.11
N SER A 75 13.74 -1.74 11.39
CA SER A 75 12.75 -0.94 12.13
C SER A 75 13.47 -0.16 13.24
N TYR A 76 13.29 1.15 13.28
CA TYR A 76 13.86 2.03 14.30
C TYR A 76 12.78 2.91 14.89
N THR A 77 12.68 2.94 16.22
CA THR A 77 11.63 3.65 16.97
C THR A 77 12.26 4.74 17.82
N ASP A 78 11.59 5.89 17.92
CA ASP A 78 12.08 7.00 18.72
C ASP A 78 12.15 6.65 20.19
N PHE A 79 13.15 7.21 20.86
CA PHE A 79 13.35 6.97 22.28
C PHE A 79 13.98 8.15 22.98
N CYS A 80 13.67 8.27 24.27
CA CYS A 80 14.30 9.26 25.12
C CYS A 80 15.70 8.81 25.51
N ILE A 81 16.71 9.56 25.08
CA ILE A 81 18.10 9.37 25.53
C ILE A 81 18.19 9.66 27.03
N ASN A 82 17.48 10.70 27.46
CA ASN A 82 17.28 11.07 28.85
C ASN A 82 15.98 11.89 28.99
N THR A 83 15.73 12.44 30.17
CA THR A 83 14.49 13.18 30.48
C THR A 83 14.25 14.42 29.62
N THR A 84 15.25 14.94 28.90
CA THR A 84 15.14 16.19 28.11
C THR A 84 15.63 16.04 26.67
N ARG A 85 16.04 14.83 26.27
CA ARG A 85 16.59 14.58 24.92
C ARG A 85 15.91 13.39 24.26
N LEU A 86 15.40 13.64 23.07
CA LEU A 86 14.79 12.68 22.16
C LEU A 86 15.82 12.25 21.10
N TYR A 87 15.90 10.95 20.85
CA TYR A 87 16.55 10.39 19.68
C TYR A 87 15.45 10.09 18.66
N GLU A 88 15.40 10.93 17.63
CA GLU A 88 14.37 10.91 16.59
C GLU A 88 14.92 10.15 15.38
N TYR A 89 14.18 9.18 14.87
CA TYR A 89 14.39 8.57 13.58
C TYR A 89 13.42 9.17 12.55
N TYR A 90 13.91 9.43 11.35
CA TYR A 90 13.07 9.96 10.27
C TYR A 90 13.51 9.43 8.92
N CYS A 91 12.58 9.39 7.97
CA CYS A 91 12.90 9.04 6.58
C CYS A 91 13.37 10.24 5.76
N LEU A 92 14.47 10.08 5.02
CA LEU A 92 14.86 10.96 3.92
C LEU A 92 15.09 10.15 2.66
N GLY A 93 14.12 10.19 1.74
CA GLY A 93 14.08 9.29 0.59
C GLY A 93 13.92 7.83 1.02
N SER A 94 14.77 6.95 0.51
CA SER A 94 14.73 5.51 0.81
C SER A 94 15.51 5.08 2.05
N TYR A 95 15.97 6.02 2.88
CA TYR A 95 16.87 5.74 3.99
C TYR A 95 16.35 6.35 5.30
N SER A 96 16.54 5.62 6.40
CA SER A 96 16.33 6.15 7.75
C SER A 96 17.57 6.91 8.20
N PHE A 97 17.33 8.10 8.75
CA PHE A 97 18.32 8.92 9.45
C PHE A 97 17.87 9.12 10.88
N ASN A 98 18.70 9.79 11.67
CA ASN A 98 18.36 10.16 13.03
C ASN A 98 18.88 11.55 13.41
N VAL A 99 18.27 12.16 14.43
CA VAL A 99 18.71 13.44 15.01
C VAL A 99 18.46 13.45 16.53
N ASN A 100 19.30 14.17 17.26
CA ASN A 100 19.12 14.39 18.70
C ASN A 100 18.40 15.72 18.94
N ILE A 101 17.20 15.67 19.48
CA ILE A 101 16.38 16.85 19.76
C ILE A 101 16.39 17.11 21.26
N THR A 102 16.53 18.37 21.67
CA THR A 102 16.36 18.79 23.06
C THR A 102 14.93 19.28 23.24
N CYS A 103 14.15 18.59 24.08
CA CYS A 103 12.79 19.01 24.40
C CYS A 103 12.82 20.34 25.14
N ARG A 104 12.08 21.33 24.64
CA ARG A 104 12.02 22.68 25.21
C ARG A 104 10.67 22.92 25.85
N ALA A 105 10.69 23.45 27.07
CA ALA A 105 9.47 23.90 27.73
C ALA A 105 8.86 25.10 26.98
N SER A 106 7.53 25.14 26.91
CA SER A 106 6.77 26.25 26.32
C SER A 106 5.43 26.38 27.03
N ALA A 107 4.57 27.31 26.61
CA ALA A 107 3.26 27.53 27.26
C ALA A 107 2.40 26.25 27.34
N ASN A 108 2.58 25.29 26.42
CA ASN A 108 1.83 24.03 26.36
C ASN A 108 2.71 22.77 26.49
N LEU A 109 4.01 22.94 26.81
CA LEU A 109 4.96 21.83 26.87
C LEU A 109 5.78 21.85 28.17
N THR A 110 5.98 20.69 28.76
CA THR A 110 6.78 20.49 29.96
C THR A 110 8.29 20.54 29.69
N GLY A 111 8.71 20.30 28.45
CA GLY A 111 10.12 20.17 28.07
C GLY A 111 10.73 18.82 28.44
N PHE A 112 9.90 17.81 28.75
CA PHE A 112 10.35 16.46 29.05
C PHE A 112 10.18 15.53 27.85
N CYS A 113 11.13 14.63 27.67
CA CYS A 113 10.96 13.48 26.81
C CYS A 113 10.30 12.35 27.60
N VAL A 114 9.13 11.91 27.13
CA VAL A 114 8.36 10.83 27.74
C VAL A 114 7.93 9.87 26.63
N ASN A 115 8.23 8.57 26.79
CA ASN A 115 7.86 7.52 25.84
C ASN A 115 8.27 7.80 24.36
N GLY A 116 9.44 8.41 24.14
CA GLY A 116 9.93 8.68 22.79
C GLY A 116 9.22 9.85 22.10
N ALA A 117 8.72 10.82 22.86
CA ALA A 117 8.22 12.10 22.36
C ALA A 117 8.46 13.21 23.38
N CYS A 118 8.63 14.44 22.91
CA CYS A 118 8.65 15.65 23.73
C CYS A 118 7.23 16.04 24.15
N THR A 119 7.09 16.45 25.41
CA THR A 119 5.82 16.81 26.06
C THR A 119 5.94 18.10 26.84
#